data_AF-A0A0F4GPC8-F1
#
_entry.id   AF-A0A0F4GPC8-F1
#
_cell.length_a   1.000
_cell.length_b   1.000
_cell.length_c   1.000
_cell.angle_alpha   90.00
_cell.angle_beta   90.00
_cell.angle_gamma   90.00
#
_symmetry.space_group_name_H-M   'P 1'
#
loop_
_entity.id
_entity.type
_entity.pdbx_description
1 polymer ?
#
loop_
_entity_poly.entity_id
_entity_poly.type
_entity_poly.pdbx_seq_one_letter_code
_entity_poly.pdbx_strand_id
1 'polypeptide(L)'
;MVPQTGVKTGGSNPIDTKVITEWDDSLYMTKWWPLVCLLGASFGAVHMVSWNAIFPTRVELWLWRMSSLGSVVFGLITMHFKKIAFRWQGVVTVVKLGCPVLYVVCRVAMLAEAIAAFRAMPRSTYQTYAIVNYVF
;
A
#
# COMPACT_ATOMS: atom_id res chain seq x y z
N MET A 1 0.10 38.19 -10.48
CA MET A 1 -0.83 38.39 -9.34
C MET A 1 -1.96 37.38 -9.50
N VAL A 2 -1.95 36.31 -8.70
CA VAL A 2 -3.00 35.28 -8.67
C VAL A 2 -3.75 35.47 -7.34
N PRO A 3 -5.10 35.46 -7.34
CA PRO A 3 -5.86 35.85 -6.16
C PRO A 3 -5.85 34.75 -5.09
N GLN A 4 -5.87 35.19 -3.84
CA GLN A 4 -5.88 34.35 -2.65
C GLN A 4 -7.26 33.69 -2.45
N THR A 5 -7.29 32.37 -2.35
CA THR A 5 -8.41 31.64 -1.74
C THR A 5 -8.06 31.34 -0.29
N GLY A 6 -8.45 32.26 0.60
CA GLY A 6 -8.44 32.03 2.04
C GLY A 6 -9.49 30.99 2.42
N VAL A 7 -9.03 29.84 2.93
CA VAL A 7 -9.89 28.93 3.68
C VAL A 7 -9.88 29.41 5.13
N LYS A 8 -10.97 30.10 5.51
CA LYS A 8 -11.25 30.40 6.92
C LYS A 8 -11.67 29.11 7.62
N THR A 9 -10.78 28.50 8.39
CA THR A 9 -11.15 27.50 9.39
C THR A 9 -11.69 28.23 10.62
N GLY A 10 -13.01 28.45 10.62
CA GLY A 10 -13.75 28.99 11.76
C GLY A 10 -13.62 28.10 12.98
N GLY A 11 -13.37 28.72 14.14
CA GLY A 11 -13.28 28.05 15.42
C GLY A 11 -14.63 27.62 16.00
N SER A 12 -14.61 26.59 16.84
CA SER A 12 -15.30 26.53 18.15
C SER A 12 -15.14 25.13 18.82
N ASN A 13 -14.66 25.17 20.09
CA ASN A 13 -14.52 24.12 21.12
C ASN A 13 -13.12 23.48 21.34
N PRO A 14 -12.50 23.67 22.53
CA PRO A 14 -11.19 23.11 22.88
C PRO A 14 -11.35 21.72 23.51
N ILE A 15 -11.54 20.71 22.68
CA ILE A 15 -11.00 19.37 22.99
C ILE A 15 -9.99 19.13 21.89
N ASP A 16 -8.73 19.39 22.22
CA ASP A 16 -7.54 19.30 21.36
C ASP A 16 -7.51 17.94 20.65
N THR A 17 -8.14 17.88 19.47
CA THR A 17 -8.24 16.65 18.71
C THR A 17 -7.00 16.61 17.84
N LYS A 18 -5.97 15.89 18.30
CA LYS A 18 -4.73 15.72 17.55
C LYS A 18 -5.02 15.02 16.22
N VAL A 19 -5.09 15.80 15.15
CA VAL A 19 -5.18 15.31 13.77
C VAL A 19 -3.82 14.73 13.42
N ILE A 20 -3.77 13.43 13.14
CA ILE A 20 -2.50 12.74 12.82
C ILE A 20 -2.23 12.84 11.32
N THR A 21 -3.25 12.58 10.50
CA THR A 21 -3.16 12.64 9.04
C THR A 21 -4.54 12.95 8.44
N GLU A 22 -4.61 13.98 7.61
CA GLU A 22 -5.78 14.31 6.80
C GLU A 22 -5.44 14.18 5.32
N TRP A 23 -6.36 13.61 4.54
CA TRP A 23 -6.22 13.65 3.08
C TRP A 23 -6.52 15.07 2.60
N ASP A 24 -5.66 15.58 1.73
CA ASP A 24 -5.86 16.88 1.12
C ASP A 24 -7.23 16.95 0.42
N ASP A 25 -8.04 17.94 0.79
CA ASP A 25 -9.41 18.11 0.31
C ASP A 25 -9.46 18.31 -1.22
N SER A 26 -8.37 18.73 -1.86
CA SER A 26 -8.31 18.90 -3.32
C SER A 26 -8.13 17.60 -4.09
N LEU A 27 -7.63 16.54 -3.44
CA LEU A 27 -7.42 15.22 -4.04
C LEU A 27 -8.54 14.23 -3.72
N TYR A 28 -9.17 14.35 -2.55
CA TYR A 28 -10.17 13.38 -2.08
C TYR A 28 -11.51 13.50 -2.84
N MET A 29 -11.92 12.43 -3.53
CA MET A 29 -13.11 12.38 -4.41
C MET A 29 -13.11 13.34 -5.63
N THR A 30 -11.94 13.84 -6.01
CA THR A 30 -11.76 14.57 -7.28
C THR A 30 -11.71 13.58 -8.46
N LYS A 31 -11.78 14.07 -9.71
CA LYS A 31 -11.66 13.27 -10.95
C LYS A 31 -10.46 12.31 -10.97
N TRP A 32 -9.36 12.66 -10.32
CA TRP A 32 -8.12 11.87 -10.25
C TRP A 32 -8.11 10.81 -9.13
N TRP A 33 -9.04 10.89 -8.19
CA TRP A 33 -9.17 9.94 -7.08
C TRP A 33 -9.27 8.46 -7.53
N PRO A 34 -10.16 8.08 -8.47
CA PRO A 34 -10.21 6.70 -8.94
C PRO A 34 -8.91 6.25 -9.60
N LEU A 35 -8.15 7.14 -10.25
CA LEU A 35 -6.84 6.79 -10.82
C LEU A 35 -5.82 6.49 -9.73
N VAL A 36 -5.78 7.30 -8.65
CA VAL A 36 -4.92 7.03 -7.50
C VAL A 36 -5.28 5.70 -6.83
N CYS A 37 -6.57 5.41 -6.67
CA CYS A 37 -7.05 4.12 -6.17
C CYS A 37 -6.62 2.96 -7.08
N LEU A 38 -6.75 3.13 -8.39
CA LEU A 38 -6.44 2.11 -9.39
C LEU A 38 -4.94 1.83 -9.45
N LEU A 39 -4.09 2.87 -9.34
CA LEU A 39 -2.64 2.74 -9.24
C LEU A 39 -2.20 2.06 -7.93
N GLY A 40 -2.83 2.42 -6.81
CA GLY A 40 -2.57 1.77 -5.52
C GLY A 40 -2.95 0.29 -5.52
N ALA A 41 -4.13 -0.04 -6.06
CA ALA A 41 -4.63 -1.40 -6.18
C ALA A 41 -3.83 -2.23 -7.20
N SER A 42 -3.44 -1.64 -8.33
CA SER A 42 -2.66 -2.34 -9.37
C SER A 42 -1.30 -2.77 -8.85
N PHE A 43 -0.66 -1.97 -8.00
CA PHE A 43 0.61 -2.34 -7.39
C PHE A 43 0.50 -3.60 -6.52
N GLY A 44 -0.59 -3.77 -5.76
CA GLY A 44 -0.86 -5.03 -5.06
C GLY A 44 -1.24 -6.18 -5.99
N ALA A 45 -2.04 -5.91 -7.02
CA ALA A 45 -2.49 -6.90 -8.00
C ALA A 45 -1.34 -7.49 -8.84
N VAL A 46 -0.33 -6.69 -9.21
CA VAL A 46 0.86 -7.18 -9.93
C VAL A 46 1.61 -8.22 -9.10
N HIS A 47 1.67 -8.06 -7.78
CA HIS A 47 2.27 -9.07 -6.90
C HIS A 47 1.39 -10.31 -6.70
N MET A 48 0.10 -10.25 -7.03
CA MET A 48 -0.70 -11.48 -7.14
C MET A 48 -0.37 -12.28 -8.39
N VAL A 49 0.30 -11.73 -9.42
CA VAL A 49 0.66 -12.49 -10.62
C VAL A 49 1.60 -13.66 -10.28
N SER A 50 2.43 -13.53 -9.25
CA SER A 50 3.29 -14.60 -8.72
C SER A 50 2.55 -15.59 -7.80
N TRP A 51 1.21 -15.73 -7.90
CA TRP A 51 0.38 -16.62 -7.07
C TRP A 51 0.82 -18.10 -7.10
N ASN A 52 1.36 -18.54 -8.24
CA ASN A 52 1.85 -19.89 -8.49
C ASN A 52 3.39 -19.99 -8.50
N ALA A 53 4.08 -18.99 -7.94
CA ALA A 53 5.52 -19.08 -7.79
C ALA A 53 5.89 -20.26 -6.85
N ILE A 54 7.00 -20.93 -7.19
CA ILE A 54 7.50 -22.09 -6.44
C ILE A 54 8.34 -21.55 -5.28
N PHE A 55 7.75 -21.55 -4.08
CA PHE A 55 8.46 -21.24 -2.85
C PHE A 55 8.99 -22.52 -2.20
N PRO A 56 10.16 -22.47 -1.53
CA PRO A 56 10.78 -23.63 -0.91
C PRO A 56 9.95 -24.16 0.26
N THR A 57 9.22 -23.31 0.98
CA THR A 57 8.30 -23.74 2.04
C THR A 57 6.84 -23.37 1.75
N ARG A 58 5.92 -24.19 2.27
CA ARG A 58 4.48 -23.92 2.18
C ARG A 58 4.08 -22.67 2.98
N VAL A 59 4.79 -22.37 4.06
CA VAL A 59 4.51 -21.21 4.93
C VAL A 59 4.79 -19.90 4.20
N GLU A 60 5.95 -19.77 3.55
CA GLU A 60 6.31 -18.60 2.72
C GLU A 60 5.28 -18.35 1.61
N LEU A 61 4.81 -19.41 0.95
CA LEU A 61 3.77 -19.29 -0.08
C LEU A 61 2.46 -18.71 0.48
N TRP A 62 1.99 -19.20 1.62
CA TRP A 62 0.78 -18.67 2.25
C TRP A 62 1.00 -17.26 2.79
N LEU A 63 2.18 -16.96 3.33
CA LEU A 63 2.55 -15.62 3.78
C LEU A 63 2.52 -14.63 2.62
N TRP A 64 3.07 -14.99 1.46
CA TRP A 64 3.01 -14.21 0.23
C TRP A 64 1.58 -13.93 -0.22
N ARG A 65 0.73 -14.97 -0.27
CA ARG A 65 -0.67 -14.84 -0.69
C ARG A 65 -1.46 -13.94 0.25
N MET A 66 -1.33 -14.16 1.56
CA MET A 66 -2.07 -13.39 2.57
C MET A 66 -1.57 -11.95 2.67
N SER A 67 -0.26 -11.72 2.54
CA SER A 67 0.30 -10.37 2.54
C SER A 67 -0.05 -9.58 1.27
N SER A 68 -0.03 -10.24 0.09
CA SER A 68 -0.42 -9.63 -1.18
C SER A 68 -1.91 -9.25 -1.20
N LEU A 69 -2.80 -10.19 -0.84
CA LEU A 69 -4.23 -9.94 -0.74
C LEU A 69 -4.54 -8.91 0.36
N GLY A 70 -3.91 -9.06 1.53
CA GLY A 70 -4.05 -8.13 2.64
C GLY A 70 -3.66 -6.71 2.26
N SER A 71 -2.56 -6.53 1.54
CA SER A 71 -2.11 -5.20 1.12
C SER A 71 -3.11 -4.50 0.19
N VAL A 72 -3.75 -5.23 -0.74
CA VAL A 72 -4.82 -4.68 -1.59
C VAL A 72 -6.03 -4.27 -0.73
N VAL A 73 -6.49 -5.17 0.13
CA VAL A 73 -7.69 -4.95 0.97
C VAL A 73 -7.47 -3.80 1.95
N PHE A 74 -6.39 -3.81 2.72
CA PHE A 74 -6.08 -2.74 3.67
C PHE A 74 -5.81 -1.42 2.95
N GLY A 75 -5.17 -1.43 1.78
CA GLY A 75 -4.98 -0.24 0.96
C GLY A 75 -6.30 0.40 0.54
N LEU A 76 -7.25 -0.39 0.03
CA LEU A 76 -8.59 0.10 -0.34
C LEU A 76 -9.37 0.64 0.87
N ILE A 77 -9.27 -0.04 2.02
CA ILE A 77 -9.91 0.40 3.27
C ILE A 77 -9.34 1.74 3.73
N THR A 78 -8.01 1.92 3.71
CA THR A 78 -7.37 3.19 4.10
C THR A 78 -7.78 4.36 3.19
N MET A 79 -7.97 4.10 1.89
CA MET A 79 -8.45 5.12 0.96
C MET A 79 -9.90 5.52 1.22
N HIS A 80 -10.73 4.64 1.78
CA HIS A 80 -12.13 4.98 2.07
C HIS A 80 -12.30 6.01 3.21
N PHE A 81 -11.26 6.24 4.02
CA PHE A 81 -11.32 7.15 5.15
C PHE A 81 -10.65 8.50 4.86
N LYS A 82 -11.47 9.53 4.63
CA LYS A 82 -11.04 10.93 4.43
C LYS A 82 -10.18 11.51 5.56
N LYS A 83 -10.54 11.20 6.81
CA LYS A 83 -9.89 11.77 8.00
C LYS A 83 -9.55 10.70 9.02
N ILE A 84 -8.27 10.64 9.38
CA ILE A 84 -7.74 9.87 10.51
C ILE A 84 -7.53 10.85 11.66
N ALA A 85 -8.59 11.03 12.44
CA ALA A 85 -8.56 11.80 13.69
C ALA A 85 -8.52 10.83 14.87
N PHE A 86 -7.66 11.11 15.86
CA PHE A 86 -7.58 10.35 17.10
C PHE A 86 -8.78 10.70 18.00
N ARG A 87 -9.98 10.27 17.60
CA ARG A 87 -11.18 10.35 18.44
C ARG A 87 -11.48 8.92 18.88
N TRP A 88 -11.29 8.61 20.16
CA TRP A 88 -11.68 7.33 20.76
C TRP A 88 -13.21 7.20 20.70
N GLN A 89 -13.74 6.60 19.63
CA GLN A 89 -15.17 6.32 19.46
C GLN A 89 -15.43 4.81 19.28
N GLY A 90 -14.54 3.96 19.80
CA GLY A 90 -14.66 2.51 19.75
C GLY A 90 -13.96 1.84 18.56
N VAL A 91 -14.53 0.74 18.07
CA VAL A 91 -13.92 -0.17 17.08
C VAL A 91 -13.46 0.55 15.80
N VAL A 92 -14.17 1.60 15.37
CA VAL A 92 -13.85 2.35 14.15
C VAL A 92 -12.47 3.05 14.24
N THR A 93 -12.08 3.52 15.42
CA THR A 93 -10.75 4.16 15.62
C THR A 93 -9.63 3.12 15.54
N VAL A 94 -9.87 1.92 16.09
CA VAL A 94 -8.95 0.79 16.00
C VAL A 94 -8.79 0.35 14.55
N VAL A 95 -9.88 0.29 13.78
CA VAL A 95 -9.81 -0.06 12.35
C VAL A 95 -9.07 1.02 11.55
N LYS A 96 -9.35 2.30 11.79
CA LYS A 96 -8.69 3.43 11.09
C LYS A 96 -7.19 3.50 11.33
N LEU A 97 -6.73 3.17 12.54
CA LEU A 97 -5.30 3.17 12.89
C LEU A 97 -4.64 1.82 12.57
N GLY A 98 -5.36 0.72 12.73
CA GLY A 98 -4.87 -0.64 12.50
C GLY A 98 -4.69 -0.96 11.02
N CYS A 99 -5.62 -0.54 10.15
CA CYS A 99 -5.52 -0.79 8.70
C CYS A 99 -4.23 -0.25 8.06
N PRO A 100 -3.80 1.01 8.28
CA PRO A 100 -2.56 1.49 7.70
C PRO A 100 -1.33 0.78 8.28
N VAL A 101 -1.35 0.41 9.57
CA VAL A 101 -0.25 -0.37 10.17
C VAL A 101 -0.17 -1.75 9.54
N LEU A 102 -1.30 -2.47 9.44
CA LEU A 102 -1.37 -3.77 8.80
C LEU A 102 -0.98 -3.71 7.33
N TYR A 103 -1.38 -2.66 6.61
CA TYR A 103 -0.93 -2.41 5.23
C TYR A 103 0.59 -2.33 5.14
N VAL A 104 1.25 -1.55 6.03
CA VAL A 104 2.72 -1.44 6.06
C VAL A 104 3.37 -2.77 6.41
N VAL A 105 2.83 -3.51 7.40
CA VAL A 105 3.35 -4.84 7.76
C VAL A 105 3.25 -5.82 6.59
N CYS A 106 2.10 -5.86 5.90
CA CYS A 106 1.94 -6.67 4.68
C CYS A 106 2.97 -6.28 3.61
N ARG A 107 3.22 -4.98 3.41
CA ARG A 107 4.22 -4.49 2.46
C ARG A 107 5.65 -4.92 2.82
N VAL A 108 6.02 -4.83 4.08
CA VAL A 108 7.35 -5.26 4.56
C VAL A 108 7.51 -6.77 4.39
N ALA A 109 6.48 -7.56 4.72
CA ALA A 109 6.49 -9.01 4.54
C ALA A 109 6.68 -9.38 3.06
N MET A 110 5.96 -8.74 2.15
CA MET A 110 6.15 -8.96 0.71
C MET A 110 7.55 -8.59 0.24
N LEU A 111 8.13 -7.48 0.73
CA LEU A 111 9.50 -7.11 0.38
C LEU A 111 10.52 -8.15 0.87
N ALA A 112 10.35 -8.65 2.09
CA ALA A 112 11.23 -9.68 2.66
C ALA A 112 11.15 -11.00 1.86
N GLU A 113 9.94 -11.46 1.54
CA GLU A 113 9.72 -12.66 0.72
C GLU A 113 10.27 -12.49 -0.70
N ALA A 114 10.16 -11.30 -1.31
CA ALA A 114 10.76 -11.03 -2.61
C ALA A 114 12.28 -11.17 -2.56
N ILE A 115 12.94 -10.62 -1.54
CA ILE A 115 14.39 -10.74 -1.35
C ILE A 115 14.79 -12.20 -1.09
N ALA A 116 14.00 -12.93 -0.29
CA ALA A 116 14.23 -14.35 -0.02
C ALA A 116 14.13 -15.19 -1.30
N ALA A 117 13.11 -14.94 -2.13
CA ALA A 117 12.93 -15.58 -3.43
C ALA A 117 14.09 -15.26 -4.39
N PHE A 118 14.55 -14.01 -4.44
CA PHE A 118 15.74 -13.64 -5.23
C PHE A 118 16.99 -14.37 -4.75
N ARG A 119 17.19 -14.51 -3.43
CA ARG A 119 18.33 -15.23 -2.87
C ARG A 119 18.29 -16.73 -3.17
N ALA A 120 17.10 -17.32 -3.22
CA ALA A 120 16.90 -18.73 -3.49
C ALA A 120 17.02 -19.09 -4.99
N MET A 121 17.03 -18.10 -5.89
CA MET A 121 17.10 -18.40 -7.32
C MET A 121 18.41 -19.05 -7.73
N PRO A 122 18.36 -20.08 -8.60
CA PRO A 122 19.55 -20.78 -9.07
C PRO A 122 20.44 -19.84 -9.90
N ARG A 123 21.76 -20.01 -9.77
CA ARG A 123 22.76 -19.19 -10.48
C ARG A 123 22.60 -19.20 -12.00
N SER A 124 21.96 -20.24 -12.55
CA SER A 124 21.66 -20.38 -13.98
C SER A 124 20.69 -19.30 -14.50
N THR A 125 19.84 -18.72 -13.64
CA THR A 125 18.93 -17.63 -14.04
C THR A 125 19.68 -16.32 -14.27
N TYR A 126 20.84 -16.15 -13.64
CA TYR A 126 21.72 -14.98 -13.82
C TYR A 126 22.72 -15.15 -14.98
N GLN A 127 22.78 -16.33 -15.60
CA GLN A 127 23.51 -16.51 -16.85
C GLN A 127 22.70 -15.81 -17.94
N THR A 128 23.00 -14.53 -18.18
CA THR A 128 22.49 -13.80 -19.34
C THR A 128 22.69 -14.65 -20.58
N TYR A 129 21.60 -14.99 -21.27
CA TYR A 129 21.67 -15.69 -22.55
C TYR A 129 22.68 -14.98 -23.44
N ALA A 130 23.49 -15.77 -24.14
CA ALA A 130 24.55 -15.29 -25.00
C ALA A 130 24.03 -14.61 -26.28
N ILE A 131 23.11 -13.65 -26.14
CA ILE A 131 22.71 -12.74 -27.22
C ILE A 131 23.95 -11.97 -27.71
N VAL A 132 24.96 -11.80 -26.84
CA VAL A 132 26.30 -11.33 -27.23
C VAL A 132 27.07 -12.27 -28.17
N ASN A 133 26.80 -13.58 -28.17
CA ASN A 133 27.45 -14.53 -29.09
C ASN A 133 26.80 -14.58 -30.48
N TYR A 134 25.69 -13.87 -30.72
CA TYR A 134 25.03 -13.81 -32.02
C TYR A 134 25.19 -12.47 -32.74
N VAL A 135 25.81 -11.48 -32.08
CA VAL A 135 25.98 -10.10 -32.60
C VAL A 135 27.44 -9.80 -32.99
N PHE A 136 28.36 -10.75 -32.83
CA PHE A 136 29.74 -10.67 -33.32
C PHE A 136 30.07 -11.82 -34.26
#